data_AF-A0A1I6NX74-F1
#
_entry.id   AF-A0A1I6NX74-F1
#
_cell.length_a   1.000
_cell.length_b   1.000
_cell.length_c   1.000
_cell.angle_alpha   90.00
_cell.angle_beta   90.00
_cell.angle_gamma   90.00
#
_symmetry.space_group_name_H-M   'P 1'
#
loop_
_entity.id
_entity.type
_entity.pdbx_description
1 polymer ?
#
loop_
_entity_poly.entity_id
_entity_poly.type
_entity_poly.pdbx_seq_one_letter_code
_entity_poly.pdbx_strand_id
1 'polypeptide(L)'
;MKKTQVGAKNYAREHNVVRLRLDAGFFFERAVRSLDRHRYDKALKYFRLAVEKEPDNPVNLCNLAGILSEMGYFEESNEVLRRILEHADPDLSECWFYMANNAANMDDFDKAEEHLIHYLEEEPGGEFAQEAEEMLDMLAYELGRQPRRPEHKPKKEWLRRHEEARIQLESGHFLQATDTLEKLVAEYPDFSAARNNLALAYYYTGELDKAKSVIGEVLTEDPSNLHALCNLAVLAQHNGDTHEREQLVAMLKKWLPYQTEHIYKLGTTMGILGEHEVAYQLFRRLLKLEKDLKASLYHYVAAAAFNTKRYIEARKYWRMAKELDPQSKAPSFFLNQIDSWQGVPPTHLPMVSYHYQLPFEEQFSQLGQQVDQIPEQIKENPLIRSSFFWALNHGDFDTKVQVIQVLEWIGDQETEEVLKNFLMRKEEEDELKRMTLYVLKRIGASVPFRAILEGREVTIHPRDLSQEMPSWLENWERVLECCLAGMRGQYESAHMNDAQVIWTDFLRQNHPSLPEIRKVEGWAAALEYVVAKLHGLSLTQKSVARKHEVSSSTVGRHVRLLEQAYNAKGNSQFSWRSP
;
A
#
# COMPACT_ATOMS: atom_id res chain seq x y z
N MET A 1 -42.54 37.51 69.94
CA MET A 1 -41.48 37.96 70.88
C MET A 1 -40.90 36.77 71.62
N LYS A 2 -39.64 36.43 71.35
CA LYS A 2 -38.58 36.07 72.33
C LYS A 2 -37.37 35.59 71.52
N LYS A 3 -36.34 36.44 71.48
CA LYS A 3 -35.04 36.19 70.84
C LYS A 3 -34.22 35.29 71.75
N THR A 4 -33.66 34.23 71.18
CA THR A 4 -32.73 33.30 71.85
C THR A 4 -31.31 33.85 71.74
N GLN A 5 -30.65 34.05 72.88
CA GLN A 5 -29.27 34.51 72.99
C GLN A 5 -28.33 33.30 72.80
N VAL A 6 -27.41 33.42 71.84
CA VAL A 6 -26.36 32.43 71.54
C VAL A 6 -25.18 32.67 72.49
N GLY A 7 -24.79 31.63 73.23
CA GLY A 7 -23.62 31.62 74.10
C GLY A 7 -22.32 31.52 73.32
N ALA A 8 -21.34 32.34 73.71
CA ALA A 8 -19.98 32.34 73.16
C ALA A 8 -19.24 31.04 73.52
N LYS A 9 -18.70 30.35 72.51
CA LYS A 9 -17.75 29.25 72.70
C LYS A 9 -16.32 29.76 72.49
N ASN A 10 -15.47 29.46 73.46
CA ASN A 10 -14.03 29.68 73.46
C ASN A 10 -13.36 29.00 72.25
N TYR A 11 -12.62 29.76 71.45
CA TYR A 11 -11.72 29.23 70.43
C TYR A 11 -10.37 28.88 71.09
N ALA A 12 -10.14 27.58 71.34
CA ALA A 12 -8.79 27.09 71.54
C ALA A 12 -8.08 27.10 70.18
N ARG A 13 -6.93 27.78 70.08
CA ARG A 13 -6.07 27.77 68.90
C ARG A 13 -5.43 26.39 68.76
N GLU A 14 -5.89 25.59 67.81
CA GLU A 14 -5.19 24.39 67.37
C GLU A 14 -3.88 24.81 66.69
N HIS A 15 -2.74 24.42 67.28
CA HIS A 15 -1.45 24.51 66.63
C HIS A 15 -1.39 23.44 65.53
N ASN A 16 -1.74 23.82 64.29
CA ASN A 16 -1.48 23.02 63.10
C ASN A 16 0.04 22.88 62.90
N VAL A 17 0.64 21.85 63.50
CA VAL A 17 2.03 21.45 63.23
C VAL A 17 2.06 20.80 61.86
N VAL A 18 2.33 21.58 60.82
CA VAL A 18 2.64 21.05 59.48
C VAL A 18 3.96 20.27 59.60
N ARG A 19 3.92 18.94 59.40
CA ARG A 19 5.14 18.12 59.34
C ARG A 19 5.97 18.57 58.13
N LEU A 20 7.09 19.24 58.38
CA LEU A 20 8.07 19.59 57.37
C LEU A 20 8.72 18.29 56.84
N ARG A 21 8.36 17.88 55.63
CA ARG A 21 9.07 16.80 54.92
C ARG A 21 10.27 17.40 54.20
N LEU A 22 11.45 16.91 54.54
CA LEU A 22 12.73 17.31 53.95
C LEU A 22 13.15 16.26 52.91
N ASP A 23 12.28 16.02 51.93
CA ASP A 23 12.50 15.09 50.81
C ASP A 23 13.20 15.80 49.63
N ALA A 24 13.50 15.04 48.57
CA ALA A 24 14.19 15.57 47.39
C ALA A 24 13.41 16.74 46.77
N GLY A 25 12.08 16.61 46.64
CA GLY A 25 11.20 17.66 46.12
C GLY A 25 11.27 18.96 46.92
N PHE A 26 11.29 18.87 48.27
CA PHE A 26 11.46 20.05 49.12
C PHE A 26 12.77 20.80 48.86
N PHE A 27 13.88 20.06 48.71
CA PHE A 27 15.18 20.66 48.43
C PHE A 27 15.27 21.20 46.99
N PHE A 28 14.70 20.48 46.02
CA PHE A 28 14.60 20.90 44.63
C PHE A 28 13.88 22.24 44.48
N GLU A 29 12.69 22.39 45.08
CA GLU A 29 11.95 23.66 45.03
C GLU A 29 12.74 24.82 45.66
N ARG A 30 13.50 24.56 46.72
CA ARG A 30 14.35 25.57 47.35
C ARG A 30 15.56 25.92 46.50
N ALA A 31 16.10 24.96 45.76
CA ALA A 31 17.18 25.16 44.82
C ALA A 31 16.72 26.08 43.69
N VAL A 32 15.60 25.76 43.04
CA VAL A 32 14.99 26.58 41.97
C VAL A 32 14.67 27.99 42.47
N ARG A 33 14.01 28.15 43.63
CA ARG A 33 13.73 29.48 44.21
C ARG A 33 14.99 30.27 44.56
N SER A 34 16.12 29.59 44.80
CA SER A 34 17.41 30.25 45.04
C SER A 34 18.06 30.67 43.72
N LEU A 35 17.91 29.84 42.67
CA LEU A 35 18.30 30.13 41.30
C LEU A 35 17.56 31.37 40.75
N ASP A 36 16.24 31.44 40.90
CA ASP A 36 15.39 32.59 40.50
C ASP A 36 15.81 33.91 41.15
N ARG A 37 16.55 33.83 42.26
CA ARG A 37 17.05 34.98 43.01
C ARG A 37 18.56 35.16 42.86
N HIS A 38 19.17 34.53 41.85
CA HIS A 38 20.60 34.55 41.53
C HIS A 38 21.50 34.22 42.72
N ARG A 39 21.04 33.35 43.62
CA ARG A 39 21.79 32.88 44.80
C ARG A 39 22.37 31.50 44.52
N TYR A 40 23.35 31.45 43.63
CA TYR A 40 23.95 30.23 43.10
C TYR A 40 24.54 29.33 44.20
N ASP A 41 25.25 29.88 45.21
CA ASP A 41 25.77 29.09 46.34
C ASP A 41 24.68 28.34 47.12
N LYS A 42 23.51 28.97 47.28
CA LYS A 42 22.37 28.36 47.98
C LYS A 42 21.66 27.35 47.08
N ALA A 43 21.54 27.65 45.80
CA ALA A 43 21.00 26.72 44.82
C ALA A 43 21.84 25.43 44.76
N LEU A 44 23.16 25.55 44.63
CA LEU A 44 24.10 24.43 44.63
C LEU A 44 23.96 23.59 45.90
N LYS A 45 23.92 24.22 47.08
CA LYS A 45 23.71 23.51 48.35
C LYS A 45 22.41 22.69 48.35
N TYR A 46 21.32 23.25 47.85
CA TYR A 46 20.04 22.57 47.85
C TYR A 46 19.94 21.48 46.77
N PHE A 47 20.55 21.68 45.59
CA PHE A 47 20.64 20.63 44.56
C PHE A 47 21.49 19.44 45.03
N ARG A 48 22.61 19.67 45.74
CA ARG A 48 23.39 18.59 46.37
C ARG A 48 22.55 17.80 47.39
N LEU A 49 21.73 18.48 48.19
CA LEU A 49 20.82 17.81 49.14
C LEU A 49 19.70 17.04 48.44
N ALA A 50 19.17 17.53 47.32
CA ALA A 50 18.20 16.80 46.50
C ALA A 50 18.81 15.52 45.93
N VAL A 51 20.03 15.59 45.37
CA VAL A 51 20.76 14.42 44.86
C VAL A 51 21.13 13.44 45.99
N GLU A 52 21.46 13.92 47.20
CA GLU A 52 21.69 13.03 48.35
C GLU A 52 20.44 12.21 48.72
N LYS A 53 19.24 12.76 48.50
CA LYS A 53 17.96 12.07 48.76
C LYS A 53 17.57 11.14 47.63
N GLU A 54 17.87 11.49 46.38
CA GLU A 54 17.57 10.70 45.19
C GLU A 54 18.81 10.65 44.28
N PRO A 55 19.76 9.74 44.57
CA PRO A 55 21.06 9.73 43.91
C PRO A 55 21.02 9.44 42.41
N ASP A 56 20.00 8.73 41.93
CA ASP A 56 19.91 8.24 40.55
C ASP A 56 18.75 8.91 39.80
N ASN A 57 18.23 10.05 40.29
CA ASN A 57 17.23 10.83 39.59
C ASN A 57 17.92 11.74 38.55
N PRO A 58 17.73 11.50 37.24
CA PRO A 58 18.42 12.24 36.18
C PRO A 58 18.06 13.73 36.20
N VAL A 59 16.83 14.09 36.56
CA VAL A 59 16.40 15.49 36.64
C VAL A 59 17.18 16.24 37.72
N ASN A 60 17.36 15.65 38.90
CA ASN A 60 18.14 16.29 39.98
C ASN A 60 19.63 16.40 39.62
N LEU A 61 20.17 15.38 38.95
CA LEU A 61 21.56 15.36 38.49
C LEU A 61 21.80 16.40 37.38
N CYS A 62 20.92 16.53 36.39
CA CYS A 62 21.03 17.54 35.33
C CYS A 62 21.00 18.96 35.91
N ASN A 63 20.08 19.21 36.84
CA ASN A 63 20.01 20.52 37.50
C ASN A 63 21.24 20.82 38.36
N LEU A 64 21.83 19.80 39.00
CA LEU A 64 23.11 19.93 39.72
C LEU A 64 24.27 20.22 38.76
N ALA A 65 24.35 19.52 37.63
CA ALA A 65 25.35 19.76 36.61
C ALA A 65 25.25 21.17 36.01
N GLY A 66 24.02 21.64 35.72
CA GLY A 66 23.77 22.98 35.20
C GLY A 66 24.24 24.08 36.16
N ILE A 67 23.89 23.99 37.45
CA ILE A 67 24.36 25.01 38.43
C ILE A 67 25.88 24.97 38.62
N LEU A 68 26.51 23.81 38.53
CA LEU A 68 27.97 23.69 38.60
C LEU A 68 28.63 24.38 37.40
N SER A 69 28.07 24.19 36.20
CA SER A 69 28.52 24.84 34.96
C SER A 69 28.39 26.36 35.04
N GLU A 70 27.22 26.87 35.47
CA GLU A 70 26.98 28.32 35.67
C GLU A 70 27.94 28.97 36.69
N MET A 71 28.44 28.19 37.64
CA MET A 71 29.40 28.65 38.64
C MET A 71 30.86 28.48 38.21
N GLY A 72 31.12 27.95 37.01
CA GLY A 72 32.46 27.71 36.47
C GLY A 72 33.14 26.44 36.97
N TYR A 73 32.41 25.56 37.68
CA TYR A 73 32.92 24.25 38.14
C TYR A 73 32.70 23.18 37.07
N PHE A 74 33.33 23.37 35.90
CA PHE A 74 33.10 22.56 34.70
C PHE A 74 33.49 21.09 34.88
N GLU A 75 34.58 20.79 35.58
CA GLU A 75 35.01 19.41 35.81
C GLU A 75 34.07 18.65 36.76
N GLU A 76 33.57 19.32 37.81
CA GLU A 76 32.56 18.74 38.69
C GLU A 76 31.24 18.52 37.95
N SER A 77 30.85 19.46 37.08
CA SER A 77 29.67 19.31 36.23
C SER A 77 29.79 18.10 35.29
N ASN A 78 30.94 17.93 34.62
CA ASN A 78 31.20 16.80 33.72
C ASN A 78 31.19 15.44 34.44
N GLU A 79 31.64 15.38 35.69
CA GLU A 79 31.54 14.15 36.50
C GLU A 79 30.07 13.78 36.79
N VAL A 80 29.24 14.77 37.09
CA VAL A 80 27.79 14.56 37.30
C VAL A 80 27.10 14.12 36.01
N LEU A 81 27.46 14.73 34.87
CA LEU A 81 26.91 14.39 33.54
C LEU A 81 27.30 12.96 33.12
N ARG A 82 28.56 12.55 33.31
CA ARG A 82 28.98 11.16 33.08
C ARG A 82 28.22 10.18 33.97
N ARG A 83 28.02 10.52 35.25
CA ARG A 83 27.27 9.67 36.17
C ARG A 83 25.82 9.43 35.70
N ILE A 84 25.19 10.42 35.07
CA ILE A 84 23.85 10.25 34.49
C ILE A 84 23.88 9.15 33.42
N LEU A 85 24.78 9.29 32.44
CA LEU A 85 24.92 8.36 31.32
C LEU A 85 25.31 6.94 31.76
N GLU A 86 26.09 6.81 32.83
CA GLU A 86 26.56 5.51 33.30
C GLU A 86 25.57 4.77 34.22
N HIS A 87 24.79 5.50 35.03
CA HIS A 87 24.09 4.90 36.17
C HIS A 87 22.61 5.29 36.32
N ALA A 88 22.15 6.39 35.70
CA ALA A 88 20.78 6.90 35.88
C ALA A 88 19.94 6.77 34.61
N ASP A 89 20.43 7.31 33.49
CA ASP A 89 19.74 7.31 32.21
C ASP A 89 20.76 7.33 31.06
N PRO A 90 21.11 6.15 30.50
CA PRO A 90 22.05 6.04 29.38
C PRO A 90 21.56 6.69 28.08
N ASP A 91 20.26 6.90 27.93
CA ASP A 91 19.66 7.43 26.69
C ASP A 91 19.54 8.96 26.71
N LEU A 92 19.87 9.62 27.83
CA LEU A 92 19.79 11.09 27.99
C LEU A 92 20.95 11.81 27.28
N SER A 93 20.86 11.83 25.95
CA SER A 93 21.91 12.28 25.03
C SER A 93 22.26 13.77 25.18
N GLU A 94 21.37 14.60 25.72
CA GLU A 94 21.60 16.01 26.01
C GLU A 94 22.78 16.24 26.96
N CYS A 95 23.15 15.22 27.76
CA CYS A 95 24.36 15.27 28.58
C CYS A 95 25.63 15.52 27.75
N TRP A 96 25.70 14.99 26.53
CA TRP A 96 26.82 15.23 25.61
C TRP A 96 26.89 16.69 25.19
N PHE A 97 25.75 17.33 24.90
CA PHE A 97 25.71 18.77 24.60
C PHE A 97 26.15 19.62 25.80
N TYR A 98 25.72 19.29 27.02
CA TYR A 98 26.16 20.02 28.22
C TYR A 98 27.66 19.84 28.50
N MET A 99 28.21 18.65 28.30
CA MET A 99 29.66 18.42 28.42
C MET A 99 30.45 19.16 27.34
N ALA A 100 29.91 19.30 26.12
CA ALA A 100 30.51 20.12 25.07
C ALA A 100 30.59 21.60 25.47
N ASN A 101 29.51 22.16 26.01
CA ASN A 101 29.49 23.54 26.50
C ASN A 101 30.53 23.76 27.61
N ASN A 102 30.64 22.82 28.55
CA ASN A 102 31.66 22.86 29.60
C ASN A 102 33.07 22.81 29.01
N ALA A 103 33.32 21.92 28.04
CA ALA A 103 34.62 21.80 27.38
C ALA A 103 35.01 23.08 26.60
N ALA A 104 34.06 23.70 25.91
CA ALA A 104 34.28 24.97 25.21
C ALA A 104 34.64 26.11 26.19
N ASN A 105 34.00 26.19 27.36
CA ASN A 105 34.35 27.18 28.38
C ASN A 105 35.70 26.92 29.06
N MET A 106 36.23 25.70 28.94
CA MET A 106 37.59 25.33 29.38
C MET A 106 38.66 25.52 28.29
N ASP A 107 38.29 26.11 27.15
CA ASP A 107 39.12 26.22 25.93
C ASP A 107 39.61 24.85 25.37
N ASP A 108 38.96 23.75 25.76
CA ASP A 108 39.24 22.41 25.23
C ASP A 108 38.36 22.13 24.00
N PHE A 109 38.65 22.87 22.94
CA PHE A 109 37.83 22.88 21.72
C PHE A 109 37.79 21.54 20.99
N ASP A 110 38.85 20.73 21.08
CA ASP A 110 38.85 19.38 20.50
C ASP A 110 37.84 18.46 21.24
N LYS A 111 37.81 18.47 22.58
CA LYS A 111 36.79 17.72 23.32
C LYS A 111 35.38 18.26 23.14
N ALA A 112 35.23 19.58 23.04
CA ALA A 112 33.94 20.20 22.76
C ALA A 112 33.39 19.69 21.42
N GLU A 113 34.22 19.67 20.37
CA GLU A 113 33.87 19.12 19.06
C GLU A 113 33.50 17.63 19.13
N GLU A 114 34.27 16.81 19.87
CA GLU A 114 33.97 15.38 20.07
C GLU A 114 32.60 15.15 20.73
N HIS A 115 32.28 15.90 21.78
CA HIS A 115 31.01 15.79 22.48
C HIS A 115 29.82 16.27 21.63
N LEU A 116 29.98 17.35 20.84
CA LEU A 116 28.94 17.80 19.90
C LEU A 116 28.67 16.79 18.80
N ILE A 117 29.72 16.17 18.26
CA ILE A 117 29.59 15.10 17.28
C ILE A 117 28.81 13.93 17.87
N HIS A 118 29.17 13.47 19.07
CA HIS A 118 28.47 12.37 19.73
C HIS A 118 26.99 12.70 19.98
N TYR A 119 26.68 13.93 20.41
CA TYR A 119 25.30 14.38 20.59
C TYR A 119 24.52 14.32 19.26
N LEU A 120 25.06 14.87 18.18
CA LEU A 120 24.41 14.91 16.86
C LEU A 120 24.36 13.54 16.16
N GLU A 121 25.22 12.59 16.54
CA GLU A 121 25.16 11.20 16.07
C GLU A 121 23.98 10.45 16.69
N GLU A 122 23.71 10.64 17.98
CA GLU A 122 22.57 10.02 18.68
C GLU A 122 21.25 10.76 18.39
N GLU A 123 21.25 12.10 18.41
CA GLU A 123 20.05 12.92 18.17
C GLU A 123 20.21 13.98 17.05
N PRO A 124 20.16 13.60 15.77
CA PRO A 124 20.28 14.53 14.63
C PRO A 124 19.19 15.61 14.53
N GLY A 125 18.14 15.52 15.36
CA GLY A 125 17.04 16.48 15.42
C GLY A 125 16.58 16.74 16.86
N GLY A 126 17.49 16.53 17.82
CA GLY A 126 17.25 16.80 19.23
C GLY A 126 17.06 18.30 19.51
N GLU A 127 16.64 18.64 20.73
CA GLU A 127 16.31 20.02 21.14
C GLU A 127 17.44 21.01 20.85
N PHE A 128 18.69 20.60 21.06
CA PHE A 128 19.89 21.42 20.87
C PHE A 128 20.62 21.19 19.54
N ALA A 129 19.99 20.53 18.56
CA ALA A 129 20.68 20.14 17.32
C ALA A 129 21.19 21.34 16.53
N GLN A 130 20.39 22.41 16.44
CA GLN A 130 20.77 23.63 15.73
C GLN A 130 21.94 24.34 16.45
N GLU A 131 21.85 24.48 17.78
CA GLU A 131 22.88 25.10 18.60
C GLU A 131 24.19 24.31 18.54
N ALA A 132 24.11 22.97 18.48
CA ALA A 132 25.27 22.11 18.35
C ALA A 132 25.95 22.28 16.97
N GLU A 133 25.19 22.39 15.89
CA GLU A 133 25.73 22.67 14.54
C GLU A 133 26.40 24.05 14.46
N GLU A 134 25.75 25.08 15.02
CA GLU A 134 26.29 26.44 15.10
C GLU A 134 27.58 26.47 15.93
N MET A 135 27.63 25.74 17.05
CA MET A 135 28.82 25.62 17.88
C MET A 135 29.96 24.91 17.16
N LEU A 136 29.68 23.85 16.39
CA LEU A 136 30.69 23.18 15.55
C LEU A 136 31.31 24.15 14.53
N ASP A 137 30.49 25.02 13.92
CA ASP A 137 30.98 26.02 12.96
C ASP A 137 31.88 27.07 13.62
N MET A 138 31.51 27.54 14.81
CA MET A 138 32.33 28.46 15.60
C MET A 138 33.66 27.84 16.02
N LEU A 139 33.63 26.61 16.55
CA LEU A 139 34.83 25.89 16.98
C LEU A 139 35.78 25.62 15.80
N ALA A 140 35.23 25.28 14.64
CA ALA A 140 36.02 25.06 13.43
C ALA A 140 36.74 26.33 12.95
N TYR A 141 36.06 27.47 13.03
CA TYR A 141 36.64 28.77 12.74
C TYR A 141 37.81 29.09 13.67
N GLU A 142 37.64 28.90 15.00
CA GLU A 142 38.69 29.13 15.99
C GLU A 142 39.89 28.18 15.80
N LEU A 143 39.63 26.92 15.43
CA LEU A 143 40.67 25.92 15.17
C LEU A 143 41.33 26.06 13.78
N GLY A 144 40.85 26.96 12.92
CA GLY A 144 41.38 27.18 11.58
C GLY A 144 41.24 25.97 10.65
N ARG A 145 40.23 25.11 10.88
CA ARG A 145 39.98 23.89 10.10
C ARG A 145 38.54 23.84 9.60
N GLN A 146 38.26 22.91 8.68
CA GLN A 146 36.88 22.64 8.27
C GLN A 146 36.11 22.03 9.45
N PRO A 147 34.83 22.38 9.65
CA PRO A 147 34.02 21.81 10.73
C PRO A 147 33.93 20.31 10.54
N ARG A 148 34.32 19.56 11.58
CA ARG A 148 34.01 18.14 11.62
C ARG A 148 32.49 18.01 11.75
N ARG A 149 31.92 17.22 10.86
CA ARG A 149 30.50 16.87 10.87
C ARG A 149 30.35 15.48 11.45
N PRO A 150 29.25 15.20 12.17
CA PRO A 150 28.98 13.86 12.65
C PRO A 150 29.01 12.89 11.47
N GLU A 151 29.78 11.81 11.62
CA GLU A 151 29.65 10.70 10.69
C GLU A 151 28.37 9.97 11.08
N HIS A 152 27.29 10.21 10.36
CA HIS A 152 26.07 9.45 10.55
C HIS A 152 26.34 7.96 10.24
N LYS A 153 26.83 7.19 11.22
CA LYS A 153 26.80 5.73 11.19
C LYS A 153 25.34 5.35 11.25
N PRO A 154 24.74 4.98 10.12
CA PRO A 154 23.32 5.16 10.02
C PRO A 154 22.64 3.92 10.58
N LYS A 155 22.29 4.00 11.88
CA LYS A 155 21.07 3.33 12.42
C LYS A 155 19.83 3.62 11.56
N LYS A 156 19.91 4.57 10.61
CA LYS A 156 18.90 4.92 9.62
C LYS A 156 19.11 4.36 8.21
N GLU A 157 20.22 3.75 7.82
CA GLU A 157 20.39 3.33 6.41
C GLU A 157 19.59 2.07 6.12
N TRP A 158 19.58 1.11 7.05
CA TRP A 158 18.67 -0.02 6.96
C TRP A 158 17.20 0.43 7.05
N LEU A 159 16.89 1.46 7.85
CA LEU A 159 15.55 2.04 7.95
C LEU A 159 15.16 2.80 6.67
N ARG A 160 16.10 3.52 6.05
CA ARG A 160 15.94 4.23 4.78
C ARG A 160 15.74 3.23 3.64
N ARG A 161 16.56 2.17 3.59
CA ARG A 161 16.42 1.06 2.63
C ARG A 161 15.13 0.29 2.82
N HIS A 162 14.70 0.12 4.08
CA HIS A 162 13.40 -0.49 4.38
C HIS A 162 12.24 0.40 3.92
N GLU A 163 12.32 1.70 4.16
CA GLU A 163 11.33 2.67 3.70
C GLU A 163 11.32 2.78 2.17
N GLU A 164 12.49 2.77 1.55
CA GLU A 164 12.67 2.70 0.09
C GLU A 164 12.01 1.44 -0.48
N ALA A 165 12.27 0.27 0.13
CA ALA A 165 11.61 -0.98 -0.26
C ALA A 165 10.10 -0.94 -0.03
N ARG A 166 9.63 -0.31 1.05
CA ARG A 166 8.20 -0.12 1.34
C ARG A 166 7.55 0.73 0.25
N ILE A 167 8.20 1.83 -0.14
CA ILE A 167 7.76 2.70 -1.24
C ILE A 167 7.77 1.92 -2.56
N GLN A 168 8.79 1.11 -2.83
CA GLN A 168 8.86 0.26 -4.01
C GLN A 168 7.69 -0.74 -4.04
N LEU A 169 7.35 -1.38 -2.91
CA LEU A 169 6.18 -2.27 -2.79
C LEU A 169 4.86 -1.52 -3.04
N GLU A 170 4.66 -0.35 -2.44
CA GLU A 170 3.46 0.49 -2.65
C GLU A 170 3.37 1.00 -4.09
N SER A 171 4.53 1.20 -4.71
CA SER A 171 4.68 1.59 -6.10
C SER A 171 4.63 0.40 -7.06
N GLY A 172 4.47 -0.84 -6.59
CA GLY A 172 4.43 -2.00 -7.47
C GLY A 172 5.76 -2.43 -8.10
N HIS A 173 6.88 -1.80 -7.74
CA HIS A 173 8.23 -2.20 -8.16
C HIS A 173 8.69 -3.42 -7.36
N PHE A 174 7.96 -4.52 -7.47
CA PHE A 174 8.10 -5.67 -6.56
C PHE A 174 9.46 -6.37 -6.70
N LEU A 175 10.04 -6.41 -7.91
CA LEU A 175 11.33 -7.02 -8.15
C LEU A 175 12.48 -6.19 -7.53
N GLN A 176 12.41 -4.86 -7.65
CA GLN A 176 13.36 -3.95 -7.00
C GLN A 176 13.23 -4.00 -5.47
N ALA A 177 11.99 -4.06 -4.96
CA ALA A 177 11.73 -4.26 -3.54
C ALA A 177 12.34 -5.57 -3.05
N THR A 178 12.17 -6.65 -3.81
CA THR A 178 12.74 -7.97 -3.48
C THR A 178 14.26 -7.89 -3.37
N ASP A 179 14.96 -7.34 -4.37
CA ASP A 179 16.43 -7.20 -4.33
C ASP A 179 16.91 -6.33 -3.15
N THR A 180 16.23 -5.20 -2.91
CA THR A 180 16.55 -4.29 -1.79
C THR A 180 16.39 -4.99 -0.45
N LEU A 181 15.29 -5.73 -0.28
CA LEU A 181 14.94 -6.44 0.95
C LEU A 181 15.79 -7.70 1.17
N GLU A 182 16.13 -8.45 0.13
CA GLU A 182 17.05 -9.60 0.23
C GLU A 182 18.41 -9.17 0.76
N LYS A 183 18.98 -8.09 0.21
CA LYS A 183 20.24 -7.51 0.71
C LYS A 183 20.09 -7.02 2.15
N LEU A 184 18.98 -6.35 2.44
CA LEU A 184 18.71 -5.79 3.76
C LEU A 184 18.61 -6.88 4.84
N VAL A 185 17.89 -7.98 4.55
CA VAL A 185 17.73 -9.11 5.47
C VAL A 185 19.02 -9.93 5.59
N ALA A 186 19.86 -9.97 4.55
CA ALA A 186 21.17 -10.62 4.63
C ALA A 186 22.14 -9.86 5.55
N GLU A 187 22.12 -8.52 5.51
CA GLU A 187 22.92 -7.66 6.39
C GLU A 187 22.35 -7.59 7.81
N TYR A 188 21.02 -7.58 7.91
CA TYR A 188 20.26 -7.53 9.15
C TYR A 188 19.24 -8.69 9.16
N PRO A 189 19.69 -9.91 9.55
CA PRO A 189 18.80 -10.91 10.17
C PRO A 189 18.15 -10.25 11.39
N ASP A 190 17.32 -10.84 12.21
CA ASP A 190 16.64 -10.18 13.35
C ASP A 190 15.71 -8.98 12.98
N PHE A 191 15.82 -8.35 11.81
CA PHE A 191 14.96 -7.25 11.39
C PHE A 191 13.65 -7.76 10.78
N SER A 192 12.75 -8.17 11.67
CA SER A 192 11.46 -8.80 11.32
C SER A 192 10.57 -7.95 10.41
N ALA A 193 10.62 -6.62 10.48
CA ALA A 193 9.83 -5.78 9.58
C ALA A 193 10.31 -5.90 8.11
N ALA A 194 11.62 -5.92 7.86
CA ALA A 194 12.16 -6.18 6.53
C ALA A 194 11.83 -7.59 6.04
N ARG A 195 11.92 -8.61 6.90
CA ARG A 195 11.51 -9.99 6.55
C ARG A 195 10.03 -10.07 6.20
N ASN A 196 9.17 -9.39 6.94
CA ASN A 196 7.74 -9.33 6.65
C ASN A 196 7.44 -8.66 5.30
N ASN A 197 8.16 -7.59 4.97
CA ASN A 197 8.06 -6.93 3.67
C ASN A 197 8.69 -7.77 2.55
N LEU A 198 9.76 -8.53 2.82
CA LEU A 198 10.38 -9.46 1.86
C LEU A 198 9.41 -10.59 1.51
N ALA A 199 8.74 -11.17 2.50
CA ALA A 199 7.71 -12.17 2.26
C ALA A 199 6.54 -11.61 1.44
N LEU A 200 6.17 -10.35 1.66
CA LEU A 200 5.17 -9.66 0.84
C LEU A 200 5.68 -9.41 -0.59
N ALA A 201 6.96 -9.07 -0.76
CA ALA A 201 7.59 -8.89 -2.07
C ALA A 201 7.55 -10.21 -2.86
N TYR A 202 7.97 -11.32 -2.25
CA TYR A 202 7.90 -12.67 -2.82
C TYR A 202 6.46 -13.10 -3.16
N TYR A 203 5.48 -12.71 -2.34
CA TYR A 203 4.08 -12.95 -2.67
C TYR A 203 3.67 -12.27 -3.98
N TYR A 204 4.01 -10.99 -4.15
CA TYR A 204 3.66 -10.25 -5.37
C TYR A 204 4.43 -10.68 -6.62
N THR A 205 5.64 -11.22 -6.44
CA THR A 205 6.49 -11.74 -7.53
C THR A 205 6.19 -13.19 -7.89
N GLY A 206 5.48 -13.92 -7.02
CA GLY A 206 4.93 -15.26 -7.26
C GLY A 206 5.77 -16.39 -6.64
N GLU A 207 6.84 -16.07 -5.93
CA GLU A 207 7.68 -17.02 -5.19
C GLU A 207 7.03 -17.41 -3.85
N LEU A 208 5.84 -18.04 -3.91
CA LEU A 208 5.02 -18.37 -2.75
C LEU A 208 5.73 -19.26 -1.72
N ASP A 209 6.57 -20.20 -2.17
CA ASP A 209 7.35 -21.07 -1.30
C ASP A 209 8.37 -20.28 -0.46
N LYS A 210 9.05 -19.30 -1.07
CA LYS A 210 9.98 -18.41 -0.36
C LYS A 210 9.23 -17.53 0.63
N ALA A 211 8.09 -16.97 0.23
CA ALA A 211 7.24 -16.16 1.10
C ALA A 211 6.83 -16.96 2.36
N LYS A 212 6.37 -18.21 2.18
CA LYS A 212 5.96 -19.08 3.29
C LYS A 212 7.15 -19.43 4.21
N SER A 213 8.34 -19.67 3.65
CA SER A 213 9.56 -19.92 4.44
C SER A 213 9.91 -18.74 5.34
N VAL A 214 10.02 -17.53 4.75
CA VAL A 214 10.39 -16.31 5.50
C VAL A 214 9.37 -15.99 6.60
N ILE A 215 8.07 -16.15 6.32
CA ILE A 215 7.03 -15.99 7.34
C ILE A 215 7.16 -17.02 8.45
N GLY A 216 7.46 -18.28 8.11
CA GLY A 216 7.69 -19.35 9.08
C GLY A 216 8.85 -19.04 10.02
N GLU A 217 9.96 -18.50 9.50
CA GLU A 217 11.10 -18.04 10.30
C GLU A 217 10.69 -16.93 11.27
N VAL A 218 10.00 -15.89 10.78
CA VAL A 218 9.52 -14.78 11.63
C VAL A 218 8.58 -15.28 12.73
N LEU A 219 7.67 -16.20 12.42
CA LEU A 219 6.73 -16.76 13.41
C LEU A 219 7.37 -17.76 14.38
N THR A 220 8.52 -18.33 14.02
CA THR A 220 9.30 -19.18 14.95
C THR A 220 9.98 -18.31 16.00
N GLU A 221 10.49 -17.14 15.61
CA GLU A 221 11.11 -16.16 16.50
C GLU A 221 10.07 -15.40 17.34
N ASP A 222 9.00 -14.92 16.70
CA ASP A 222 7.88 -14.21 17.33
C ASP A 222 6.53 -14.80 16.87
N PRO A 223 5.97 -15.77 17.61
CA PRO A 223 4.67 -16.37 17.30
C PRO A 223 3.50 -15.38 17.32
N SER A 224 3.70 -14.20 17.90
CA SER A 224 2.70 -13.14 18.01
C SER A 224 2.86 -12.05 16.95
N ASN A 225 3.79 -12.19 16.01
CA ASN A 225 4.04 -11.16 15.01
C ASN A 225 2.82 -10.92 14.11
N LEU A 226 2.11 -9.80 14.32
CA LEU A 226 0.86 -9.50 13.62
C LEU A 226 1.05 -9.42 12.09
N HIS A 227 2.16 -8.86 11.62
CA HIS A 227 2.42 -8.71 10.19
C HIS A 227 2.62 -10.06 9.53
N ALA A 228 3.41 -10.95 10.15
CA ALA A 228 3.63 -12.31 9.67
C ALA A 228 2.34 -13.14 9.68
N LEU A 229 1.54 -13.06 10.76
CA LEU A 229 0.24 -13.73 10.84
C LEU A 229 -0.74 -13.25 9.76
N CYS A 230 -0.79 -11.95 9.50
CA CYS A 230 -1.60 -11.37 8.43
C CYS A 230 -1.13 -11.85 7.05
N ASN A 231 0.18 -11.85 6.79
CA ASN A 231 0.75 -12.32 5.53
C ASN A 231 0.47 -13.82 5.32
N LEU A 232 0.60 -14.64 6.37
CA LEU A 232 0.28 -16.07 6.33
C LEU A 232 -1.19 -16.32 5.98
N ALA A 233 -2.11 -15.53 6.56
CA ALA A 233 -3.53 -15.66 6.28
C ALA A 233 -3.86 -15.35 4.81
N VAL A 234 -3.22 -14.34 4.23
CA VAL A 234 -3.36 -14.00 2.80
C VAL A 234 -2.79 -15.11 1.92
N LEU A 235 -1.63 -15.67 2.27
CA LEU A 235 -1.05 -16.82 1.54
C LEU A 235 -1.95 -18.06 1.61
N ALA A 236 -2.51 -18.39 2.79
CA ALA A 236 -3.41 -19.51 2.95
C ALA A 236 -4.69 -19.35 2.12
N GLN A 237 -5.22 -18.11 2.02
CA GLN A 237 -6.35 -17.79 1.14
C GLN A 237 -5.99 -18.02 -0.34
N HIS A 238 -4.79 -17.59 -0.76
CA HIS A 238 -4.32 -17.74 -2.14
C HIS A 238 -4.10 -19.20 -2.53
N ASN A 239 -3.51 -20.00 -1.63
CA ASN A 239 -3.24 -21.43 -1.87
C ASN A 239 -4.49 -22.32 -1.80
N GLY A 240 -5.65 -21.77 -1.40
CA GLY A 240 -6.88 -22.54 -1.20
C GLY A 240 -6.88 -23.39 0.08
N ASP A 241 -5.92 -23.17 0.98
CA ASP A 241 -5.76 -23.84 2.28
C ASP A 241 -6.83 -23.35 3.28
N THR A 242 -8.09 -23.67 2.99
CA THR A 242 -9.29 -23.14 3.67
C THR A 242 -9.22 -23.35 5.19
N HIS A 243 -8.73 -24.50 5.63
CA HIS A 243 -8.64 -24.82 7.06
C HIS A 243 -7.64 -23.92 7.79
N GLU A 244 -6.44 -23.74 7.24
CA GLU A 244 -5.40 -22.87 7.82
C GLU A 244 -5.87 -21.41 7.80
N ARG A 245 -6.46 -20.97 6.68
CA ARG A 245 -7.07 -19.65 6.54
C ARG A 245 -8.11 -19.37 7.61
N GLU A 246 -9.04 -20.29 7.85
CA GLU A 246 -10.10 -20.13 8.87
C GLU A 246 -9.54 -20.04 10.29
N GLN A 247 -8.53 -20.84 10.63
CA GLN A 247 -7.87 -20.79 11.93
C GLN A 247 -7.17 -19.43 12.16
N LEU A 248 -6.40 -18.97 11.17
CA LEU A 248 -5.69 -17.69 11.22
C LEU A 248 -6.66 -16.53 11.32
N VAL A 249 -7.74 -16.51 10.53
CA VAL A 249 -8.79 -15.50 10.61
C VAL A 249 -9.43 -15.49 12.00
N ALA A 250 -9.78 -16.65 12.56
CA ALA A 250 -10.38 -16.75 13.89
C ALA A 250 -9.45 -16.22 15.00
N MET A 251 -8.14 -16.41 14.85
CA MET A 251 -7.14 -15.86 15.76
C MET A 251 -6.99 -14.34 15.58
N LEU A 252 -6.82 -13.85 14.35
CA LEU A 252 -6.65 -12.43 14.04
C LEU A 252 -7.88 -11.60 14.45
N LYS A 253 -9.09 -12.15 14.39
CA LYS A 253 -10.32 -11.49 14.90
C LYS A 253 -10.31 -11.20 16.40
N LYS A 254 -9.48 -11.91 17.18
CA LYS A 254 -9.34 -11.70 18.63
C LYS A 254 -8.31 -10.61 18.96
N TRP A 255 -7.51 -10.18 17.99
CA TRP A 255 -6.51 -9.14 18.19
C TRP A 255 -7.16 -7.76 18.27
N LEU A 256 -6.76 -6.98 19.28
CA LEU A 256 -7.20 -5.60 19.50
C LEU A 256 -5.99 -4.65 19.51
N PRO A 257 -5.38 -4.38 18.34
CA PRO A 257 -4.20 -3.53 18.28
C PRO A 257 -4.49 -2.10 18.77
N TYR A 258 -3.51 -1.47 19.42
CA TYR A 258 -3.60 -0.07 19.88
C TYR A 258 -2.96 0.91 18.89
N GLN A 259 -1.81 0.53 18.32
CA GLN A 259 -1.08 1.34 17.34
C GLN A 259 -1.85 1.42 16.01
N THR A 260 -1.84 2.59 15.37
CA THR A 260 -2.60 2.85 14.14
C THR A 260 -2.11 2.00 12.98
N GLU A 261 -0.80 1.77 12.86
CA GLU A 261 -0.19 0.89 11.86
C GLU A 261 -0.75 -0.55 11.93
N HIS A 262 -0.81 -1.13 13.12
CA HIS A 262 -1.34 -2.47 13.32
C HIS A 262 -2.85 -2.55 13.03
N ILE A 263 -3.62 -1.51 13.38
CA ILE A 263 -5.04 -1.42 13.03
C ILE A 263 -5.20 -1.37 11.50
N TYR A 264 -4.34 -0.59 10.83
CA TYR A 264 -4.31 -0.48 9.38
C TYR A 264 -3.99 -1.83 8.71
N LYS A 265 -2.89 -2.48 9.10
CA LYS A 265 -2.47 -3.79 8.56
C LYS A 265 -3.54 -4.86 8.75
N LEU A 266 -4.13 -4.93 9.95
CA LEU A 266 -5.19 -5.89 10.22
C LEU A 266 -6.46 -5.58 9.42
N GLY A 267 -6.82 -4.29 9.28
CA GLY A 267 -7.99 -3.84 8.54
C GLY A 267 -7.90 -4.18 7.04
N THR A 268 -6.76 -3.89 6.41
CA THR A 268 -6.53 -4.21 4.99
C THR A 268 -6.49 -5.71 4.76
N THR A 269 -5.85 -6.47 5.65
CA THR A 269 -5.82 -7.94 5.60
C THR A 269 -7.23 -8.52 5.70
N MET A 270 -8.05 -8.06 6.65
CA MET A 270 -9.45 -8.51 6.76
C MET A 270 -10.27 -8.15 5.52
N GLY A 271 -9.98 -7.00 4.88
CA GLY A 271 -10.57 -6.62 3.60
C GLY A 271 -10.26 -7.60 2.47
N ILE A 272 -8.98 -8.01 2.34
CA ILE A 272 -8.52 -9.00 1.35
C ILE A 272 -9.14 -10.38 1.60
N LEU A 273 -9.24 -10.78 2.87
CA LEU A 273 -9.80 -12.09 3.27
C LEU A 273 -11.33 -12.15 3.16
N GLY A 274 -12.00 -11.07 2.72
CA GLY A 274 -13.47 -10.99 2.61
C GLY A 274 -14.19 -10.74 3.94
N GLU A 275 -13.45 -10.51 5.03
CA GLU A 275 -13.98 -10.25 6.38
C GLU A 275 -14.37 -8.77 6.54
N HIS A 276 -15.23 -8.28 5.64
CA HIS A 276 -15.55 -6.87 5.49
C HIS A 276 -16.17 -6.21 6.73
N GLU A 277 -16.89 -6.98 7.56
CA GLU A 277 -17.45 -6.47 8.81
C GLU A 277 -16.35 -6.09 9.81
N VAL A 278 -15.32 -6.93 9.92
CA VAL A 278 -14.19 -6.69 10.81
C VAL A 278 -13.35 -5.54 10.26
N ALA A 279 -13.10 -5.53 8.94
CA ALA A 279 -12.42 -4.42 8.27
C ALA A 279 -13.14 -3.09 8.53
N TYR A 280 -14.48 -3.05 8.43
CA TYR A 280 -15.28 -1.86 8.72
C TYR A 280 -15.08 -1.35 10.15
N GLN A 281 -15.08 -2.24 11.14
CA GLN A 281 -14.87 -1.88 12.55
C GLN A 281 -13.47 -1.33 12.79
N LEU A 282 -12.45 -1.96 12.20
CA LEU A 282 -11.05 -1.53 12.31
C LEU A 282 -10.81 -0.18 11.65
N PHE A 283 -11.28 0.03 10.42
CA PHE A 283 -11.09 1.32 9.74
C PHE A 283 -11.87 2.46 10.42
N ARG A 284 -13.07 2.19 10.96
CA ARG A 284 -13.78 3.21 11.77
C ARG A 284 -13.04 3.55 13.06
N ARG A 285 -12.36 2.60 13.67
CA ARG A 285 -11.51 2.85 14.84
C ARG A 285 -10.29 3.67 14.43
N LEU A 286 -9.64 3.32 13.32
CA LEU A 286 -8.50 4.04 12.77
C LEU A 286 -8.85 5.51 12.48
N LEU A 287 -10.01 5.76 11.86
CA LEU A 287 -10.52 7.11 11.58
C LEU A 287 -10.71 7.98 12.84
N LYS A 288 -10.91 7.38 14.02
CA LYS A 288 -11.03 8.11 15.29
C LYS A 288 -9.69 8.41 15.95
N LEU A 289 -8.65 7.65 15.63
CA LEU A 289 -7.34 7.72 16.26
C LEU A 289 -6.36 8.58 15.46
N GLU A 290 -6.50 8.57 14.13
CA GLU A 290 -5.67 9.36 13.23
C GLU A 290 -5.95 10.85 13.37
N LYS A 291 -4.88 11.64 13.56
CA LYS A 291 -4.94 13.10 13.61
C LYS A 291 -4.88 13.71 12.22
N ASP A 292 -4.12 13.08 11.32
CA ASP A 292 -3.98 13.49 9.92
C ASP A 292 -4.80 12.57 9.01
N LEU A 293 -6.03 12.99 8.74
CA LEU A 293 -6.98 12.19 7.96
C LEU A 293 -6.63 12.29 6.47
N LYS A 294 -6.40 11.13 5.84
CA LYS A 294 -6.15 11.01 4.39
C LYS A 294 -7.41 10.59 3.64
N ALA A 295 -7.55 11.01 2.38
CA ALA A 295 -8.71 10.67 1.55
C ALA A 295 -8.84 9.16 1.32
N SER A 296 -7.71 8.46 1.26
CA SER A 296 -7.63 6.99 1.18
C SER A 296 -8.27 6.30 2.40
N LEU A 297 -8.14 6.87 3.61
CA LEU A 297 -8.74 6.30 4.82
C LEU A 297 -10.28 6.36 4.78
N TYR A 298 -10.83 7.47 4.29
CA TYR A 298 -12.26 7.58 4.04
C TYR A 298 -12.73 6.56 2.99
N HIS A 299 -11.94 6.32 1.94
CA HIS A 299 -12.23 5.30 0.96
C HIS A 299 -12.23 3.89 1.56
N TYR A 300 -11.26 3.52 2.43
CA TYR A 300 -11.26 2.21 3.09
C TYR A 300 -12.54 1.96 3.91
N VAL A 301 -12.99 2.97 4.67
CA VAL A 301 -14.24 2.88 5.44
C VAL A 301 -15.44 2.77 4.51
N ALA A 302 -15.46 3.55 3.42
CA ALA A 302 -16.54 3.55 2.44
C ALA A 302 -16.65 2.21 1.70
N ALA A 303 -15.53 1.64 1.27
CA ALA A 303 -15.45 0.33 0.63
C ALA A 303 -15.94 -0.78 1.57
N ALA A 304 -15.46 -0.80 2.82
CA ALA A 304 -15.96 -1.75 3.83
C ALA A 304 -17.47 -1.58 4.09
N ALA A 305 -17.94 -0.34 4.20
CA ALA A 305 -19.36 -0.04 4.40
C ALA A 305 -20.19 -0.54 3.20
N PHE A 306 -19.72 -0.33 1.97
CA PHE A 306 -20.39 -0.77 0.76
C PHE A 306 -20.46 -2.31 0.69
N ASN A 307 -19.33 -3.01 0.88
CA ASN A 307 -19.26 -4.46 0.85
C ASN A 307 -20.09 -5.13 1.97
N THR A 308 -20.42 -4.38 3.02
CA THR A 308 -21.33 -4.79 4.10
C THR A 308 -22.76 -4.24 3.96
N LYS A 309 -23.11 -3.72 2.78
CA LYS A 309 -24.45 -3.21 2.41
C LYS A 309 -24.90 -1.95 3.17
N ARG A 310 -23.97 -1.21 3.79
CA ARG A 310 -24.21 0.06 4.49
C ARG A 310 -24.08 1.24 3.54
N TYR A 311 -24.92 1.27 2.49
CA TYR A 311 -24.78 2.23 1.38
C TYR A 311 -24.86 3.70 1.80
N ILE A 312 -25.65 4.02 2.83
CA ILE A 312 -25.76 5.40 3.35
C ILE A 312 -24.42 5.86 3.94
N GLU A 313 -23.77 5.00 4.73
CA GLU A 313 -22.46 5.28 5.31
C GLU A 313 -21.38 5.31 4.23
N ALA A 314 -21.41 4.37 3.27
CA ALA A 314 -20.47 4.38 2.14
C ALA A 314 -20.51 5.71 1.38
N ARG A 315 -21.72 6.19 1.04
CA ARG A 315 -21.91 7.50 0.39
C ARG A 315 -21.36 8.64 1.23
N LYS A 316 -21.62 8.63 2.54
CA LYS A 316 -21.11 9.66 3.45
C LYS A 316 -19.59 9.74 3.41
N TYR A 317 -18.89 8.61 3.55
CA TYR A 317 -17.43 8.61 3.59
C TYR A 317 -16.81 8.94 2.22
N TRP A 318 -17.40 8.52 1.09
CA TRP A 318 -16.90 8.98 -0.22
C TRP A 318 -17.11 10.48 -0.47
N ARG A 319 -18.15 11.11 0.10
CA ARG A 319 -18.27 12.58 0.08
C ARG A 319 -17.13 13.23 0.86
N MET A 320 -16.80 12.72 2.05
CA MET A 320 -15.66 13.22 2.83
C MET A 320 -14.33 13.00 2.11
N ALA A 321 -14.14 11.86 1.45
CA ALA A 321 -12.97 11.61 0.61
C ALA A 321 -12.85 12.62 -0.54
N LYS A 322 -13.97 12.98 -1.18
CA LYS A 322 -14.02 13.99 -2.24
C LYS A 322 -13.72 15.40 -1.74
N GLU A 323 -14.17 15.75 -0.55
CA GLU A 323 -13.90 17.06 0.06
C GLU A 323 -12.41 17.22 0.36
N LEU A 324 -11.75 16.15 0.80
CA LEU A 324 -10.34 16.15 1.18
C LEU A 324 -9.40 16.03 -0.02
N ASP A 325 -9.80 15.30 -1.07
CA ASP A 325 -9.09 15.19 -2.34
C ASP A 325 -10.05 15.44 -3.52
N PRO A 326 -10.29 16.73 -3.86
CA PRO A 326 -11.19 17.12 -4.94
C PRO A 326 -10.63 16.81 -6.35
N GLN A 327 -9.32 16.60 -6.46
CA GLN A 327 -8.64 16.35 -7.74
C GLN A 327 -8.75 14.89 -8.14
N SER A 328 -8.82 13.96 -7.18
CA SER A 328 -9.04 12.55 -7.46
C SER A 328 -10.41 12.30 -8.07
N LYS A 329 -10.40 11.56 -9.19
CA LYS A 329 -11.63 11.08 -9.86
C LYS A 329 -12.31 9.96 -9.08
N ALA A 330 -11.57 9.24 -8.22
CA ALA A 330 -12.05 8.02 -7.57
C ALA A 330 -13.29 8.24 -6.66
N PRO A 331 -13.32 9.23 -5.73
CA PRO A 331 -14.51 9.49 -4.93
C PRO A 331 -15.75 9.81 -5.77
N SER A 332 -15.60 10.61 -6.83
CA SER A 332 -16.72 10.98 -7.69
C SER A 332 -17.27 9.78 -8.47
N PHE A 333 -16.38 8.90 -8.95
CA PHE A 333 -16.78 7.65 -9.58
C PHE A 333 -17.63 6.77 -8.66
N PHE A 334 -17.15 6.50 -7.43
CA PHE A 334 -17.90 5.64 -6.50
C PHE A 334 -19.22 6.27 -6.02
N LEU A 335 -19.28 7.61 -5.91
CA LEU A 335 -20.52 8.32 -5.62
C LEU A 335 -21.54 8.22 -6.75
N ASN A 336 -21.11 8.21 -8.01
CA ASN A 336 -22.03 8.00 -9.14
C ASN A 336 -22.45 6.53 -9.23
N GLN A 337 -21.53 5.60 -8.98
CA GLN A 337 -21.86 4.17 -9.06
C GLN A 337 -22.78 3.69 -7.94
N ILE A 338 -22.69 4.27 -6.74
CA ILE A 338 -23.62 3.89 -5.68
C ILE A 338 -25.09 4.21 -6.04
N ASP A 339 -25.32 5.19 -6.92
CA ASP A 339 -26.64 5.53 -7.46
C ASP A 339 -27.08 4.53 -8.54
N SER A 340 -26.19 4.14 -9.46
CA SER A 340 -26.51 3.14 -10.50
C SER A 340 -26.76 1.75 -9.90
N TRP A 341 -26.09 1.44 -8.78
CA TRP A 341 -26.24 0.19 -8.03
C TRP A 341 -27.50 0.16 -7.15
N GLN A 342 -28.21 1.28 -6.98
CA GLN A 342 -29.52 1.29 -6.33
C GLN A 342 -30.56 0.59 -7.24
N GLY A 343 -30.84 -0.67 -6.93
CA GLY A 343 -31.82 -1.50 -7.65
C GLY A 343 -31.24 -2.80 -8.20
N VAL A 344 -29.91 -2.95 -8.21
CA VAL A 344 -29.25 -4.20 -8.55
C VAL A 344 -29.38 -5.17 -7.36
N PRO A 345 -29.78 -6.43 -7.56
CA PRO A 345 -29.84 -7.40 -6.47
C PRO A 345 -28.46 -7.58 -5.82
N PRO A 346 -28.37 -7.75 -4.49
CA PRO A 346 -27.08 -7.85 -3.79
C PRO A 346 -26.16 -8.98 -4.29
N THR A 347 -26.71 -9.99 -4.97
CA THR A 347 -25.97 -11.10 -5.58
C THR A 347 -25.20 -10.71 -6.85
N HIS A 348 -25.52 -9.56 -7.44
CA HIS A 348 -24.92 -9.07 -8.69
C HIS A 348 -24.13 -7.77 -8.49
N LEU A 349 -23.96 -7.30 -7.25
CA LEU A 349 -23.15 -6.13 -6.96
C LEU A 349 -21.66 -6.50 -6.98
N PRO A 350 -20.81 -5.68 -7.63
CA PRO A 350 -19.38 -5.89 -7.57
C PRO A 350 -18.86 -5.60 -6.17
N MET A 351 -17.83 -6.34 -5.75
CA MET A 351 -17.09 -5.99 -4.55
C MET A 351 -16.25 -4.76 -4.83
N VAL A 352 -16.32 -3.78 -3.93
CA VAL A 352 -15.51 -2.57 -4.03
C VAL A 352 -14.13 -2.86 -3.46
N SER A 353 -13.10 -2.62 -4.28
CA SER A 353 -11.71 -2.68 -3.85
C SER A 353 -11.43 -1.66 -2.76
N TYR A 354 -10.52 -2.00 -1.86
CA TYR A 354 -10.02 -1.08 -0.84
C TYR A 354 -8.96 -0.13 -1.40
N HIS A 355 -8.41 -0.39 -2.57
CA HIS A 355 -7.41 0.48 -3.18
C HIS A 355 -8.03 1.81 -3.59
N TYR A 356 -7.48 2.94 -3.10
CA TYR A 356 -8.07 4.27 -3.31
C TYR A 356 -7.83 4.79 -4.74
N GLN A 357 -8.45 4.16 -5.72
CA GLN A 357 -8.29 4.41 -7.15
C GLN A 357 -9.57 4.09 -7.92
N LEU A 358 -9.61 4.48 -9.19
CA LEU A 358 -10.64 4.02 -10.11
C LEU A 358 -10.48 2.51 -10.33
N PRO A 359 -11.58 1.73 -10.47
CA PRO A 359 -11.50 0.35 -10.92
C PRO A 359 -10.78 0.22 -12.26
N PHE A 360 -10.14 -0.92 -12.50
CA PHE A 360 -9.37 -1.19 -13.71
C PHE A 360 -10.17 -0.90 -14.98
N GLU A 361 -11.43 -1.34 -15.03
CA GLU A 361 -12.31 -1.19 -16.19
C GLU A 361 -12.58 0.29 -16.52
N GLU A 362 -12.66 1.12 -15.48
CA GLU A 362 -12.85 2.57 -15.63
C GLU A 362 -11.55 3.28 -15.99
N GLN A 363 -10.41 2.87 -15.40
CA GLN A 363 -9.09 3.36 -15.79
C GLN A 363 -8.84 3.09 -17.29
N PHE A 364 -9.20 1.88 -17.74
CA PHE A 364 -9.08 1.44 -19.12
C PHE A 364 -10.08 2.13 -20.06
N SER A 365 -11.34 2.28 -19.67
CA SER A 365 -12.35 3.01 -20.45
C SER A 365 -11.93 4.47 -20.72
N GLN A 366 -11.30 5.11 -19.74
CA GLN A 366 -10.76 6.46 -19.92
C GLN A 366 -9.54 6.51 -20.86
N LEU A 367 -8.75 5.43 -20.91
CA LEU A 367 -7.61 5.28 -21.83
C LEU A 367 -8.08 5.00 -23.27
N GLY A 368 -9.09 4.14 -23.46
CA GLY A 368 -9.63 3.78 -24.77
C GLY A 368 -10.29 4.93 -25.54
N GLN A 369 -10.49 6.09 -24.91
CA GLN A 369 -10.99 7.30 -25.57
C GLN A 369 -9.87 8.16 -26.20
N GLN A 370 -8.59 7.90 -25.92
CA GLN A 370 -7.46 8.67 -26.46
C GLN A 370 -6.23 7.80 -26.82
N VAL A 371 -6.08 7.56 -28.14
CA VAL A 371 -4.82 7.39 -28.91
C VAL A 371 -4.13 6.01 -28.90
N ASP A 372 -3.53 5.68 -30.05
CA ASP A 372 -2.68 4.52 -30.40
C ASP A 372 -1.42 4.29 -29.51
N GLN A 373 -1.25 5.01 -28.38
CA GLN A 373 -0.12 4.89 -27.45
C GLN A 373 -0.54 5.26 -26.01
N ILE A 374 -0.03 4.52 -25.01
CA ILE A 374 -0.14 4.90 -23.60
C ILE A 374 0.80 6.08 -23.30
N PRO A 375 0.32 7.20 -22.72
CA PRO A 375 1.16 8.32 -22.29
C PRO A 375 2.33 7.89 -21.39
N GLU A 376 3.53 8.47 -21.59
CA GLU A 376 4.76 8.15 -20.80
C GLU A 376 4.52 8.21 -19.29
N GLN A 377 3.75 9.20 -18.84
CA GLN A 377 3.34 9.41 -17.45
C GLN A 377 2.54 8.25 -16.85
N ILE A 378 1.91 7.42 -17.70
CA ILE A 378 1.14 6.25 -17.31
C ILE A 378 2.01 4.99 -17.32
N LYS A 379 2.98 4.89 -18.26
CA LYS A 379 3.98 3.80 -18.26
C LYS A 379 4.83 3.81 -16.99
N GLU A 380 5.19 5.01 -16.54
CA GLU A 380 5.94 5.24 -15.30
C GLU A 380 5.04 5.31 -14.07
N ASN A 381 3.70 5.29 -14.22
CA ASN A 381 2.81 5.37 -13.08
C ASN A 381 2.83 4.05 -12.30
N PRO A 382 3.45 4.01 -11.11
CA PRO A 382 3.73 2.74 -10.45
C PRO A 382 2.44 2.04 -9.97
N LEU A 383 1.40 2.83 -9.72
CA LEU A 383 0.10 2.35 -9.29
C LEU A 383 -0.71 1.70 -10.41
N ILE A 384 -0.51 2.13 -11.66
CA ILE A 384 -1.13 1.53 -12.83
C ILE A 384 -0.37 0.25 -13.21
N ARG A 385 0.95 0.23 -13.02
CA ARG A 385 1.77 -0.98 -13.21
C ARG A 385 1.41 -2.09 -12.23
N SER A 386 1.24 -1.76 -10.94
CA SER A 386 0.85 -2.75 -9.93
C SER A 386 -0.52 -3.38 -10.21
N SER A 387 -1.46 -2.60 -10.75
CA SER A 387 -2.78 -3.13 -11.14
C SER A 387 -2.68 -4.07 -12.34
N PHE A 388 -1.81 -3.77 -13.32
CA PHE A 388 -1.51 -4.68 -14.43
C PHE A 388 -0.88 -5.98 -13.95
N PHE A 389 0.15 -5.95 -13.10
CA PHE A 389 0.77 -7.19 -12.62
C PHE A 389 -0.19 -8.02 -11.77
N TRP A 390 -0.99 -7.36 -10.92
CA TRP A 390 -2.02 -8.05 -10.16
C TRP A 390 -3.04 -8.72 -11.08
N ALA A 391 -3.51 -8.01 -12.10
CA ALA A 391 -4.48 -8.49 -13.07
C ALA A 391 -3.90 -9.58 -14.00
N LEU A 392 -2.61 -9.52 -14.35
CA LEU A 392 -1.91 -10.59 -15.06
C LEU A 392 -1.85 -11.88 -14.21
N ASN A 393 -1.74 -11.73 -12.89
CA ASN A 393 -1.61 -12.85 -11.98
C ASN A 393 -2.98 -13.43 -11.56
N HIS A 394 -3.98 -12.58 -11.34
CA HIS A 394 -5.24 -12.95 -10.67
C HIS A 394 -6.50 -12.61 -11.48
N GLY A 395 -6.35 -11.90 -12.60
CA GLY A 395 -7.46 -11.56 -13.47
C GLY A 395 -8.08 -12.80 -14.11
N ASP A 396 -9.31 -12.65 -14.57
CA ASP A 396 -9.88 -13.66 -15.46
C ASP A 396 -9.14 -13.66 -16.81
N PHE A 397 -9.44 -14.66 -17.65
CA PHE A 397 -8.79 -14.83 -18.94
C PHE A 397 -8.80 -13.54 -19.78
N ASP A 398 -9.96 -12.87 -19.88
CA ASP A 398 -10.14 -11.66 -20.69
C ASP A 398 -9.30 -10.49 -20.13
N THR A 399 -9.27 -10.35 -18.81
CA THR A 399 -8.44 -9.35 -18.14
C THR A 399 -6.95 -9.62 -18.41
N LYS A 400 -6.51 -10.88 -18.32
CA LYS A 400 -5.11 -11.27 -18.60
C LYS A 400 -4.73 -10.99 -20.04
N VAL A 401 -5.61 -11.26 -21.01
CA VAL A 401 -5.42 -10.92 -22.43
C VAL A 401 -5.17 -9.41 -22.59
N GLN A 402 -6.04 -8.59 -22.03
CA GLN A 402 -5.93 -7.12 -22.12
C GLN A 402 -4.64 -6.61 -21.48
N VAL A 403 -4.27 -7.16 -20.33
CA VAL A 403 -3.03 -6.79 -19.64
C VAL A 403 -1.81 -7.18 -20.46
N ILE A 404 -1.75 -8.40 -21.01
CA ILE A 404 -0.64 -8.84 -21.87
C ILE A 404 -0.46 -7.89 -23.05
N GLN A 405 -1.55 -7.45 -23.69
CA GLN A 405 -1.51 -6.47 -24.78
C GLN A 405 -0.99 -5.11 -24.32
N VAL A 406 -1.43 -4.62 -23.15
CA VAL A 406 -0.97 -3.34 -22.58
C VAL A 406 0.52 -3.37 -22.23
N LEU A 407 1.00 -4.49 -21.68
CA LEU A 407 2.41 -4.68 -21.35
C LEU A 407 3.33 -4.59 -22.58
N GLU A 408 2.83 -4.92 -23.77
CA GLU A 408 3.55 -4.71 -25.02
C GLU A 408 3.95 -3.25 -25.26
N TRP A 409 3.07 -2.30 -24.89
CA TRP A 409 3.33 -0.88 -25.08
C TRP A 409 4.25 -0.28 -24.03
N ILE A 410 4.35 -0.92 -22.86
CA ILE A 410 5.27 -0.55 -21.78
C ILE A 410 6.70 -1.00 -22.14
N GLY A 411 6.88 -2.31 -22.36
CA GLY A 411 8.08 -2.88 -22.98
C GLY A 411 9.42 -2.58 -22.28
N ASP A 412 9.41 -2.35 -20.96
CA ASP A 412 10.62 -2.17 -20.16
C ASP A 412 11.15 -3.50 -19.59
N GLN A 413 12.31 -3.45 -18.93
CA GLN A 413 12.96 -4.63 -18.35
C GLN A 413 12.07 -5.34 -17.31
N GLU A 414 11.32 -4.59 -16.50
CA GLU A 414 10.41 -5.15 -15.51
C GLU A 414 9.26 -5.91 -16.17
N THR A 415 8.70 -5.35 -17.25
CA THR A 415 7.68 -6.02 -18.06
C THR A 415 8.22 -7.30 -18.69
N GLU A 416 9.45 -7.26 -19.23
CA GLU A 416 10.11 -8.45 -19.77
C GLU A 416 10.24 -9.56 -18.71
N GLU A 417 10.67 -9.23 -17.49
CA GLU A 417 10.82 -10.19 -16.39
C GLU A 417 9.48 -10.77 -15.93
N VAL A 418 8.46 -9.93 -15.76
CA VAL A 418 7.10 -10.37 -15.37
C VAL A 418 6.51 -11.33 -16.41
N LEU A 419 6.64 -11.00 -17.69
CA LEU A 419 6.16 -11.84 -18.79
C LEU A 419 6.94 -13.16 -18.88
N LYS A 420 8.26 -13.15 -18.68
CA LYS A 420 9.06 -14.40 -18.61
C LYS A 420 8.62 -15.29 -17.44
N ASN A 421 8.35 -14.72 -16.28
CA ASN A 421 7.84 -15.47 -15.12
C ASN A 421 6.46 -16.07 -15.40
N PHE A 422 5.59 -15.33 -16.09
CA PHE A 422 4.27 -15.81 -16.49
C PHE A 422 4.33 -17.08 -17.36
N LEU A 423 5.33 -17.19 -18.27
CA LEU A 423 5.52 -18.37 -19.11
C LEU A 423 5.80 -19.66 -18.32
N MET A 424 6.33 -19.54 -17.10
CA MET A 424 6.74 -20.67 -16.28
C MET A 424 5.65 -21.18 -15.33
N ARG A 425 4.46 -20.57 -15.35
CA ARG A 425 3.34 -20.97 -14.48
C ARG A 425 2.60 -22.17 -15.04
N LYS A 426 2.27 -23.14 -14.20
CA LYS A 426 1.64 -24.40 -14.65
C LYS A 426 0.14 -24.28 -14.83
N GLU A 427 -0.48 -23.40 -14.06
CA GLU A 427 -1.92 -23.21 -13.97
C GLU A 427 -2.46 -22.37 -15.13
N GLU A 428 -1.59 -21.58 -15.74
CA GLU A 428 -1.94 -20.65 -16.82
C GLU A 428 -2.15 -21.37 -18.15
N GLU A 429 -3.18 -20.93 -18.87
CA GLU A 429 -3.55 -21.49 -20.17
C GLU A 429 -2.45 -21.26 -21.23
N ASP A 430 -2.19 -22.26 -22.07
CA ASP A 430 -1.17 -22.21 -23.11
C ASP A 430 -1.41 -21.06 -24.11
N GLU A 431 -2.66 -20.64 -24.30
CA GLU A 431 -3.01 -19.51 -25.16
C GLU A 431 -2.42 -18.20 -24.64
N LEU A 432 -2.60 -17.90 -23.35
CA LEU A 432 -2.02 -16.71 -22.71
C LEU A 432 -0.49 -16.74 -22.81
N LYS A 433 0.14 -17.90 -22.60
CA LYS A 433 1.59 -18.05 -22.72
C LYS A 433 2.10 -17.81 -24.14
N ARG A 434 1.36 -18.27 -25.16
CA ARG A 434 1.69 -17.99 -26.56
C ARG A 434 1.57 -16.51 -26.89
N MET A 435 0.57 -15.82 -26.35
CA MET A 435 0.45 -14.36 -26.46
C MET A 435 1.62 -13.65 -25.76
N THR A 436 1.99 -14.09 -24.56
CA THR A 436 3.13 -13.56 -23.81
C THR A 436 4.45 -13.71 -24.57
N LEU A 437 4.72 -14.88 -25.18
CA LEU A 437 5.91 -15.11 -26.02
C LEU A 437 5.98 -14.12 -27.20
N TYR A 438 4.83 -13.80 -27.78
CA TYR A 438 4.74 -12.82 -28.87
C TYR A 438 5.04 -11.40 -28.39
N VAL A 439 4.44 -10.99 -27.27
CA VAL A 439 4.70 -9.68 -26.66
C VAL A 439 6.19 -9.53 -26.30
N LEU A 440 6.79 -10.54 -25.66
CA LEU A 440 8.23 -10.56 -25.35
C LEU A 440 9.10 -10.32 -26.59
N LYS A 441 8.77 -10.95 -27.72
CA LYS A 441 9.47 -10.71 -28.99
C LYS A 441 9.34 -9.26 -29.45
N ARG A 442 8.15 -8.66 -29.37
CA ARG A 442 7.88 -7.29 -29.84
C ARG A 442 8.57 -6.22 -29.02
N ILE A 443 8.67 -6.42 -27.71
CA ILE A 443 9.39 -5.51 -26.82
C ILE A 443 10.92 -5.68 -26.92
N GLY A 444 11.41 -6.60 -27.76
CA GLY A 444 12.83 -6.80 -28.02
C GLY A 444 13.54 -7.71 -27.02
N ALA A 445 12.79 -8.50 -26.23
CA ALA A 445 13.35 -9.40 -25.23
C ALA A 445 14.27 -10.45 -25.89
N SER A 446 15.37 -10.75 -25.23
CA SER A 446 16.40 -11.65 -25.76
C SER A 446 16.03 -13.12 -25.55
N VAL A 447 16.07 -13.87 -26.65
CA VAL A 447 15.86 -15.33 -26.70
C VAL A 447 17.15 -16.10 -26.36
N PRO A 448 17.06 -17.36 -25.87
CA PRO A 448 15.86 -18.20 -25.76
C PRO A 448 14.99 -17.94 -24.52
N PHE A 449 13.69 -18.18 -24.65
CA PHE A 449 12.75 -18.16 -23.52
C PHE A 449 12.50 -19.58 -23.00
N ARG A 450 12.31 -19.73 -21.69
CA ARG A 450 11.76 -20.95 -21.08
C ARG A 450 10.27 -20.76 -20.87
N ALA A 451 9.47 -21.78 -21.19
CA ALA A 451 8.02 -21.76 -21.01
C ALA A 451 7.51 -23.15 -20.65
N ILE A 452 6.39 -23.23 -19.93
CA ILE A 452 5.65 -24.48 -19.74
C ILE A 452 4.47 -24.48 -20.71
N LEU A 453 4.56 -25.26 -21.80
CA LEU A 453 3.49 -25.46 -22.77
C LEU A 453 3.04 -26.91 -22.74
N GLU A 454 1.73 -27.16 -22.80
CA GLU A 454 1.12 -28.49 -22.75
C GLU A 454 1.61 -29.30 -21.53
N GLY A 455 1.85 -28.61 -20.41
CA GLY A 455 2.37 -29.18 -19.16
C GLY A 455 3.85 -29.60 -19.20
N ARG A 456 4.60 -29.27 -20.26
CA ARG A 456 6.03 -29.59 -20.42
C ARG A 456 6.86 -28.33 -20.52
N GLU A 457 8.04 -28.37 -19.92
CA GLU A 457 8.99 -27.30 -20.07
C GLU A 457 9.64 -27.36 -21.46
N VAL A 458 9.57 -26.25 -22.19
CA VAL A 458 10.09 -26.08 -23.54
C VAL A 458 10.99 -24.84 -23.61
N THR A 459 12.02 -24.92 -24.44
CA THR A 459 12.90 -23.78 -24.75
C THR A 459 12.51 -23.23 -26.12
N ILE A 460 12.12 -21.96 -26.15
CA ILE A 460 11.67 -21.27 -27.37
C ILE A 460 12.84 -20.52 -27.97
N HIS A 461 13.23 -20.91 -29.18
CA HIS A 461 14.31 -20.29 -29.95
C HIS A 461 13.77 -19.22 -30.92
N PRO A 462 14.62 -18.31 -31.43
CA PRO A 462 14.18 -17.27 -32.37
C PRO A 462 13.47 -17.81 -33.63
N ARG A 463 13.78 -19.04 -34.04
CA ARG A 463 13.14 -19.72 -35.19
C ARG A 463 11.73 -20.22 -34.89
N ASP A 464 11.40 -20.42 -33.62
CA ASP A 464 10.07 -20.89 -33.20
C ASP A 464 9.07 -19.74 -33.10
N LEU A 465 9.58 -18.51 -33.00
CA LEU A 465 8.80 -17.27 -32.95
C LEU A 465 8.53 -16.65 -34.33
N SER A 466 9.01 -17.27 -35.42
CA SER A 466 8.87 -16.73 -36.78
C SER A 466 7.58 -17.20 -37.44
N GLN A 467 6.45 -16.60 -37.06
CA GLN A 467 5.25 -16.51 -37.90
C GLN A 467 4.43 -15.30 -37.43
N GLU A 468 3.70 -14.69 -38.36
CA GLU A 468 2.79 -13.55 -38.16
C GLU A 468 1.79 -13.81 -37.01
N MET A 469 1.09 -12.76 -36.55
CA MET A 469 -0.01 -12.87 -35.57
C MET A 469 -0.80 -14.16 -35.81
N PRO A 470 -1.14 -14.96 -34.77
CA PRO A 470 -2.00 -16.11 -34.97
C PRO A 470 -3.25 -15.64 -35.72
N SER A 471 -3.48 -16.18 -36.92
CA SER A 471 -4.48 -15.64 -37.85
C SER A 471 -5.87 -15.54 -37.25
N TRP A 472 -6.16 -16.31 -36.20
CA TRP A 472 -7.42 -16.27 -35.49
C TRP A 472 -7.58 -14.99 -34.65
N LEU A 473 -6.58 -14.55 -33.88
CA LEU A 473 -6.66 -13.32 -33.06
C LEU A 473 -6.85 -12.08 -33.93
N GLU A 474 -6.08 -11.97 -35.01
CA GLU A 474 -6.21 -10.86 -35.97
C GLU A 474 -7.59 -10.87 -36.66
N ASN A 475 -8.08 -12.04 -37.06
CA ASN A 475 -9.40 -12.12 -37.68
C ASN A 475 -10.55 -11.89 -36.67
N TRP A 476 -10.37 -12.18 -35.38
CA TRP A 476 -11.39 -11.95 -34.36
C TRP A 476 -11.57 -10.48 -34.03
N GLU A 477 -10.46 -9.74 -33.86
CA GLU A 477 -10.48 -8.28 -33.69
C GLU A 477 -11.09 -7.62 -34.92
N ARG A 478 -10.64 -8.03 -36.13
CA ARG A 478 -11.18 -7.50 -37.39
C ARG A 478 -12.68 -7.74 -37.56
N VAL A 479 -13.24 -8.85 -37.06
CA VAL A 479 -14.70 -9.09 -37.11
C VAL A 479 -15.44 -8.05 -36.28
N LEU A 480 -14.96 -7.78 -35.07
CA LEU A 480 -15.60 -6.82 -34.19
C LEU A 480 -15.45 -5.40 -34.74
N GLU A 481 -14.27 -5.02 -35.21
CA GLU A 481 -14.03 -3.74 -35.86
C GLU A 481 -14.95 -3.52 -37.08
N CYS A 482 -15.05 -4.53 -37.95
CA CYS A 482 -15.91 -4.50 -39.13
C CYS A 482 -17.39 -4.36 -38.75
N CYS A 483 -17.84 -5.08 -37.72
CA CYS A 483 -19.21 -4.99 -37.20
C CYS A 483 -19.49 -3.59 -36.64
N LEU A 484 -18.62 -3.09 -35.76
CA LEU A 484 -18.79 -1.78 -35.12
C LEU A 484 -18.72 -0.65 -36.14
N ALA A 485 -17.82 -0.72 -37.12
CA ALA A 485 -17.76 0.23 -38.23
C ALA A 485 -19.08 0.24 -39.03
N GLY A 486 -19.67 -0.93 -39.27
CA GLY A 486 -20.99 -1.06 -39.88
C GLY A 486 -22.09 -0.41 -39.04
N MET A 487 -22.03 -0.50 -37.71
CA MET A 487 -23.07 0.02 -36.81
C MET A 487 -22.96 1.52 -36.51
N ARG A 488 -21.81 2.16 -36.77
CA ARG A 488 -21.60 3.58 -36.47
C ARG A 488 -22.66 4.47 -37.13
N GLY A 489 -23.27 5.35 -36.33
CA GLY A 489 -24.24 6.35 -36.78
C GLY A 489 -25.66 5.84 -37.02
N GLN A 490 -25.90 4.53 -36.93
CA GLN A 490 -27.23 3.90 -37.11
C GLN A 490 -27.76 3.23 -35.83
N TYR A 491 -26.88 3.00 -34.85
CA TYR A 491 -27.16 2.29 -33.62
C TYR A 491 -26.72 3.11 -32.42
N GLU A 492 -27.45 3.00 -31.31
CA GLU A 492 -27.05 3.57 -30.01
C GLU A 492 -25.86 2.80 -29.41
N SER A 493 -25.15 3.43 -28.47
CA SER A 493 -23.99 2.85 -27.77
C SER A 493 -24.30 1.51 -27.08
N ALA A 494 -25.52 1.34 -26.55
CA ALA A 494 -25.95 0.09 -25.93
C ALA A 494 -25.87 -1.10 -26.90
N HIS A 495 -26.32 -0.93 -28.15
CA HIS A 495 -26.24 -1.97 -29.19
C HIS A 495 -24.79 -2.33 -29.52
N MET A 496 -23.90 -1.34 -29.57
CA MET A 496 -22.49 -1.57 -29.86
C MET A 496 -21.80 -2.35 -28.73
N ASN A 497 -22.18 -2.09 -27.48
CA ASN A 497 -21.70 -2.86 -26.33
C ASN A 497 -22.21 -4.31 -26.39
N ASP A 498 -23.49 -4.53 -26.71
CA ASP A 498 -24.02 -5.89 -26.86
C ASP A 498 -23.35 -6.67 -28.00
N ALA A 499 -22.92 -5.99 -29.07
CA ALA A 499 -22.12 -6.62 -30.13
C ALA A 499 -20.78 -7.15 -29.58
N GLN A 500 -20.09 -6.37 -28.74
CA GLN A 500 -18.86 -6.79 -28.09
C GLN A 500 -19.11 -7.99 -27.16
N VAL A 501 -20.12 -7.89 -26.29
CA VAL A 501 -20.46 -8.97 -25.33
C VAL A 501 -20.78 -10.28 -26.04
N ILE A 502 -21.63 -10.24 -27.08
CA ILE A 502 -22.04 -11.45 -27.82
C ILE A 502 -20.85 -12.07 -28.56
N TRP A 503 -19.96 -11.25 -29.13
CA TRP A 503 -18.78 -11.74 -29.82
C TRP A 503 -17.78 -12.39 -28.86
N THR A 504 -17.48 -11.72 -27.75
CA THR A 504 -16.58 -12.26 -26.71
C THR A 504 -17.13 -13.55 -26.09
N ASP A 505 -18.43 -13.60 -25.80
CA ASP A 505 -19.11 -14.81 -25.31
C ASP A 505 -19.02 -15.98 -26.32
N PHE A 506 -19.19 -15.68 -27.60
CA PHE A 506 -19.09 -16.68 -28.66
C PHE A 506 -17.68 -17.28 -28.74
N LEU A 507 -16.65 -16.44 -28.68
CA LEU A 507 -15.25 -16.89 -28.70
C LEU A 507 -14.94 -17.76 -27.48
N ARG A 508 -15.36 -17.31 -26.29
CA ARG A 508 -15.17 -18.05 -25.03
C ARG A 508 -15.76 -19.45 -25.08
N GLN A 509 -16.99 -19.61 -25.58
CA GLN A 509 -17.69 -20.90 -25.57
C GLN A 509 -17.19 -21.91 -26.60
N ASN A 510 -16.59 -21.43 -27.68
CA ASN A 510 -16.13 -22.28 -28.76
C ASN A 510 -14.62 -22.56 -28.67
N HIS A 511 -13.92 -22.00 -27.68
CA HIS A 511 -12.52 -22.34 -27.38
C HIS A 511 -12.41 -23.75 -26.77
N PRO A 512 -11.42 -24.59 -27.13
CA PRO A 512 -10.31 -24.36 -28.09
C PRO A 512 -10.65 -24.65 -29.56
N SER A 513 -11.89 -25.06 -29.84
CA SER A 513 -12.34 -25.50 -31.17
C SER A 513 -12.98 -24.37 -31.99
N LEU A 514 -12.26 -23.26 -32.13
CA LEU A 514 -12.81 -22.05 -32.76
C LEU A 514 -12.98 -22.21 -34.27
N PRO A 515 -14.06 -21.66 -34.85
CA PRO A 515 -14.30 -21.77 -36.27
C PRO A 515 -13.29 -20.90 -37.05
N GLU A 516 -12.76 -21.49 -38.13
CA GLU A 516 -11.85 -20.79 -39.04
C GLU A 516 -12.55 -19.56 -39.68
N ILE A 517 -12.02 -18.36 -39.44
CA ILE A 517 -12.54 -17.12 -40.01
C ILE A 517 -11.88 -16.85 -41.35
N ARG A 518 -12.52 -17.30 -42.44
CA ARG A 518 -12.04 -17.05 -43.82
C ARG A 518 -12.49 -15.71 -44.41
N LYS A 519 -13.62 -15.18 -43.95
CA LYS A 519 -14.17 -13.88 -44.34
C LYS A 519 -14.72 -13.17 -43.12
N VAL A 520 -14.10 -12.06 -42.78
CA VAL A 520 -14.41 -11.23 -41.60
C VAL A 520 -15.82 -10.66 -41.71
N GLU A 521 -16.17 -10.18 -42.90
CA GLU A 521 -17.43 -9.49 -43.20
C GLU A 521 -18.65 -10.41 -43.00
N GLY A 522 -18.47 -11.72 -43.17
CA GLY A 522 -19.53 -12.71 -42.97
C GLY A 522 -19.94 -12.84 -41.50
N TRP A 523 -18.96 -12.80 -40.60
CA TRP A 523 -19.18 -12.85 -39.15
C TRP A 523 -19.65 -11.50 -38.62
N ALA A 524 -19.09 -10.40 -39.11
CA ALA A 524 -19.51 -9.05 -38.75
C ALA A 524 -21.00 -8.81 -39.10
N ALA A 525 -21.43 -9.22 -40.31
CA ALA A 525 -22.82 -9.14 -40.72
C ALA A 525 -23.76 -10.00 -39.88
N ALA A 526 -23.29 -11.17 -39.43
CA ALA A 526 -24.07 -12.04 -38.57
C ALA A 526 -24.21 -11.46 -37.16
N LEU A 527 -23.13 -10.89 -36.62
CA LEU A 527 -23.12 -10.23 -35.31
C LEU A 527 -24.06 -9.01 -35.30
N GLU A 528 -23.97 -8.13 -36.30
CA GLU A 528 -24.87 -6.98 -36.44
C GLU A 528 -26.33 -7.42 -36.54
N TYR A 529 -26.62 -8.50 -37.29
CA TYR A 529 -27.97 -9.05 -37.39
C TYR A 529 -28.49 -9.57 -36.05
N VAL A 530 -27.66 -10.31 -35.30
CA VAL A 530 -28.05 -10.85 -33.99
C VAL A 530 -28.34 -9.72 -33.00
N VAL A 531 -27.51 -8.69 -32.95
CA VAL A 531 -27.73 -7.51 -32.11
C VAL A 531 -29.01 -6.78 -32.50
N ALA A 532 -29.22 -6.54 -33.80
CA ALA A 532 -30.44 -5.87 -34.26
C ALA A 532 -31.70 -6.66 -33.88
N LYS A 533 -31.65 -7.99 -33.99
CA LYS A 533 -32.74 -8.88 -33.60
C LYS A 533 -32.97 -8.89 -32.08
N LEU A 534 -31.90 -8.85 -31.28
CA LEU A 534 -31.97 -8.76 -29.80
C LEU A 534 -32.75 -7.53 -29.35
N HIS A 535 -32.56 -6.41 -30.04
CA HIS A 535 -33.20 -5.12 -29.75
C HIS A 535 -34.52 -4.90 -30.50
N GLY A 536 -35.06 -5.94 -31.17
CA GLY A 536 -36.33 -5.85 -31.88
C GLY A 536 -36.31 -4.94 -33.12
N LEU A 537 -35.13 -4.63 -33.66
CA LEU A 537 -34.98 -3.80 -34.86
C LEU A 537 -35.34 -4.60 -36.12
N SER A 538 -36.04 -3.96 -37.06
CA SER A 538 -36.49 -4.57 -38.31
C SER A 538 -35.37 -4.68 -39.34
N LEU A 539 -34.44 -5.60 -39.10
CA LEU A 539 -33.31 -5.89 -39.98
C LEU A 539 -33.43 -7.30 -40.57
N THR A 540 -33.14 -7.46 -41.86
CA THR A 540 -33.18 -8.78 -42.52
C THR A 540 -31.76 -9.30 -42.75
N GLN A 541 -31.55 -10.62 -42.74
CA GLN A 541 -30.24 -11.19 -43.10
C GLN A 541 -29.78 -10.73 -44.50
N LYS A 542 -30.73 -10.51 -45.43
CA LYS A 542 -30.46 -10.01 -46.78
C LYS A 542 -29.97 -8.56 -46.78
N SER A 543 -30.49 -7.70 -45.91
CA SER A 543 -30.06 -6.30 -45.83
C SER A 543 -28.65 -6.17 -45.23
N VAL A 544 -28.34 -6.93 -44.17
CA VAL A 544 -27.00 -6.91 -43.57
C VAL A 544 -25.97 -7.59 -44.48
N ALA A 545 -26.36 -8.68 -45.14
CA ALA A 545 -25.50 -9.32 -46.14
C ALA A 545 -25.10 -8.37 -47.27
N ARG A 546 -26.04 -7.54 -47.76
CA ARG A 546 -25.75 -6.52 -48.78
C ARG A 546 -24.83 -5.42 -48.25
N LYS A 547 -25.02 -5.00 -46.99
CA LYS A 547 -24.22 -3.96 -46.34
C LYS A 547 -22.75 -4.36 -46.18
N HIS A 548 -22.51 -5.63 -45.85
CA HIS A 548 -21.17 -6.20 -45.65
C HIS A 548 -20.63 -6.94 -46.88
N GLU A 549 -21.27 -6.80 -48.04
CA GLU A 549 -20.83 -7.43 -49.31
C GLU A 549 -20.64 -8.96 -49.26
N VAL A 550 -21.50 -9.65 -48.50
CA VAL A 550 -21.51 -11.11 -48.34
C VAL A 550 -22.83 -11.73 -48.79
N SER A 551 -22.88 -13.06 -48.92
CA SER A 551 -24.14 -13.76 -49.24
C SER A 551 -25.02 -13.90 -48.01
N SER A 552 -26.35 -13.82 -48.19
CA SER A 552 -27.32 -14.07 -47.10
C SER A 552 -27.19 -15.47 -46.50
N SER A 553 -26.75 -16.46 -47.29
CA SER A 553 -26.44 -17.81 -46.83
C SER A 553 -25.26 -17.87 -45.87
N THR A 554 -24.25 -17.02 -46.06
CA THR A 554 -23.07 -16.91 -45.17
C THR A 554 -23.49 -16.32 -43.84
N VAL A 555 -24.25 -15.22 -43.87
CA VAL A 555 -24.84 -14.59 -42.67
C VAL A 555 -25.68 -15.60 -41.90
N GLY A 556 -26.61 -16.29 -42.56
CA GLY A 556 -27.48 -17.28 -41.90
C GLY A 556 -26.75 -18.50 -41.34
N ARG A 557 -25.54 -18.84 -41.81
CA ARG A 557 -24.69 -19.87 -41.20
C ARG A 557 -24.07 -19.38 -39.90
N HIS A 558 -23.47 -18.19 -39.91
CA HIS A 558 -22.81 -17.62 -38.73
C HIS A 558 -23.81 -17.18 -37.66
N VAL A 559 -24.99 -16.65 -38.03
CA VAL A 559 -26.09 -16.35 -37.10
C VAL A 559 -26.48 -17.59 -36.31
N ARG A 560 -26.60 -18.76 -36.96
CA ARG A 560 -26.93 -20.01 -36.26
C ARG A 560 -25.87 -20.42 -35.24
N LEU A 561 -24.59 -20.19 -35.53
CA LEU A 561 -23.50 -20.49 -34.60
C LEU A 561 -23.51 -19.52 -33.40
N LEU A 562 -23.71 -18.23 -33.66
CA LEU A 562 -23.85 -17.20 -32.62
C LEU A 562 -25.08 -17.45 -31.73
N GLU A 563 -26.24 -17.76 -32.33
CA GLU A 563 -27.47 -18.08 -31.60
C GLU A 563 -27.36 -19.39 -30.79
N GLN A 564 -26.68 -20.41 -31.32
CA GLN A 564 -26.45 -21.66 -30.59
C GLN A 564 -25.61 -21.44 -29.33
N ALA A 565 -24.52 -20.68 -29.45
CA ALA A 565 -23.69 -20.30 -28.30
C ALA A 565 -24.48 -19.43 -27.30
N TYR A 566 -25.27 -18.48 -27.79
CA TYR A 566 -26.07 -17.61 -26.93
C TYR A 566 -27.14 -18.38 -26.13
N ASN A 567 -27.81 -19.36 -26.75
CA ASN A 567 -28.88 -20.13 -26.12
C ASN A 567 -28.39 -21.21 -25.13
N ALA A 568 -27.13 -21.64 -25.22
CA ALA A 568 -26.54 -22.64 -24.31
C ALA A 568 -26.45 -22.17 -22.85
N LYS A 569 -26.58 -20.86 -22.57
CA LYS A 569 -26.58 -20.25 -21.23
C LYS A 569 -27.87 -20.44 -20.41
N GLY A 570 -28.91 -21.11 -20.93
CA GLY A 570 -30.17 -21.27 -20.19
C GLY A 570 -30.99 -19.97 -20.05
N ASN A 571 -30.68 -18.93 -20.83
CA ASN A 571 -31.49 -17.72 -20.97
C ASN A 571 -32.78 -18.03 -21.74
N SER A 572 -33.76 -18.64 -21.07
CA SER A 572 -35.01 -19.13 -21.67
C SER A 572 -36.06 -18.04 -21.95
N GLN A 573 -35.70 -16.76 -22.02
CA GLN A 573 -36.71 -15.71 -22.23
C GLN A 573 -37.18 -15.58 -23.69
N PHE A 574 -36.46 -16.14 -24.68
CA PHE A 574 -36.82 -15.91 -26.09
C PHE A 574 -36.69 -17.18 -26.93
N SER A 575 -37.82 -17.86 -27.12
CA SER A 575 -37.97 -18.93 -28.11
C SER A 575 -37.90 -18.32 -29.52
N TRP A 576 -36.78 -18.52 -30.22
CA TRP A 576 -36.62 -18.18 -31.63
C TRP A 576 -37.51 -19.06 -32.53
N ARG A 577 -38.80 -18.72 -32.64
CA ARG A 577 -39.68 -19.26 -33.69
C ARG A 577 -39.91 -18.16 -34.73
N SER A 578 -39.47 -18.44 -35.96
CA SER A 578 -39.74 -17.63 -37.16
C SER A 578 -41.23 -17.50 -37.43
N PRO A 579 -41.62 -16.43 -38.15
CA PRO A 579 -42.12 -16.64 -39.51
C PRO A 579 -41.02 -16.50 -40.58
#